data_AF-A0A059B3R8-F1
#
_entry.id   AF-A0A059B3R8-F1
#
_cell.length_a   1.000
_cell.length_b   1.000
_cell.length_c   1.000
_cell.angle_alpha   90.00
_cell.angle_beta   90.00
_cell.angle_gamma   90.00
#
_symmetry.space_group_name_H-M   'P 1'
#
loop_
_entity.id
_entity.type
_entity.pdbx_description
1 polymer ?
#
loop_
_entity_poly.entity_id
_entity_poly.type
_entity_poly.pdbx_seq_one_letter_code
_entity_poly.pdbx_strand_id
1 'polypeptide(L)'
;MASSGAAVGSGAPVTLKELRPPSPLFADGASLRVLGKLQEYSVETTIAMIVDGDASLKIDTQHLRDLSFRVGSMYQFIGEIQIQPDNEKCRWPRPEPLLSVFAAC
;
A
#
# COMPACT_ATOMS: atom_id res chain seq x y z
N MET A 1 28.31 15.75 -6.90
CA MET A 1 27.08 15.47 -7.68
C MET A 1 26.86 13.97 -7.72
N ALA A 2 25.59 13.55 -7.76
CA ALA A 2 25.03 12.19 -7.62
C ALA A 2 24.82 11.73 -6.16
N SER A 3 23.66 12.10 -5.61
CA SER A 3 23.06 11.47 -4.44
C SER A 3 22.87 9.99 -4.71
N SER A 4 23.43 9.13 -3.86
CA SER A 4 23.16 7.70 -3.85
C SER A 4 21.68 7.47 -3.55
N GLY A 5 20.86 7.42 -4.60
CA GLY A 5 19.51 6.91 -4.54
C GLY A 5 19.61 5.45 -4.11
N ALA A 6 19.30 5.19 -2.85
CA ALA A 6 19.21 3.84 -2.33
C ALA A 6 18.35 3.03 -3.30
N ALA A 7 18.93 1.97 -3.85
CA ALA A 7 18.23 0.98 -4.64
C ALA A 7 17.18 0.33 -3.73
N VAL A 8 16.01 0.96 -3.64
CA VAL A 8 14.82 0.36 -3.04
C VAL A 8 14.49 -0.85 -3.90
N GLY A 9 14.76 -2.03 -3.33
CA GLY A 9 14.64 -3.34 -3.98
C GLY A 9 13.39 -3.41 -4.84
N SER A 10 13.55 -3.98 -6.04
CA SER A 10 12.64 -4.01 -7.19
C SER A 10 11.14 -4.09 -6.85
N GLY A 11 10.56 -3.01 -6.35
CA GLY A 11 9.12 -2.86 -6.18
C GLY A 11 8.54 -2.61 -7.55
N ALA A 12 7.93 -3.63 -8.15
CA ALA A 12 7.28 -3.50 -9.43
C ALA A 12 6.21 -2.39 -9.32
N PRO A 13 6.14 -1.45 -10.29
CA PRO A 13 5.01 -0.54 -10.37
C PRO A 13 3.77 -1.39 -10.66
N VAL A 14 2.83 -1.37 -9.73
CA VAL A 14 1.59 -2.14 -9.80
C VAL A 14 0.43 -1.18 -9.64
N THR A 15 -0.59 -1.35 -10.48
CA THR A 15 -1.83 -0.58 -10.35
C THR A 15 -2.73 -1.20 -9.29
N LEU A 16 -3.56 -0.40 -8.61
CA LEU A 16 -4.50 -0.93 -7.62
C LEU A 16 -5.49 -1.94 -8.22
N LYS A 17 -5.75 -1.83 -9.53
CA LYS A 17 -6.59 -2.77 -10.29
C LYS A 17 -5.96 -4.15 -10.41
N GLU A 18 -4.64 -4.21 -10.54
CA GLU A 18 -3.88 -5.46 -10.61
C GLU A 18 -3.67 -6.09 -9.24
N LEU A 19 -3.72 -5.30 -8.17
CA LEU A 19 -3.58 -5.73 -6.78
C LEU A 19 -4.88 -6.36 -6.25
N ARG A 20 -5.47 -7.27 -7.03
CA ARG A 20 -6.71 -8.01 -6.74
C ARG A 20 -6.50 -9.51 -6.96
N PRO A 21 -7.04 -10.39 -6.10
CA PRO A 21 -7.03 -11.83 -6.37
C PRO A 21 -7.80 -12.13 -7.68
N PRO A 22 -7.31 -13.03 -8.56
CA PRO A 22 -6.23 -14.01 -8.36
C PRO A 22 -4.84 -13.56 -8.88
N SER A 23 -4.52 -12.27 -8.89
CA SER A 23 -3.25 -11.80 -9.43
C SER A 23 -2.03 -12.34 -8.68
N PRO A 24 -0.95 -12.72 -9.40
CA PRO A 24 0.30 -13.20 -8.79
C PRO A 24 1.04 -12.10 -8.00
N LEU A 25 0.65 -10.85 -8.20
CA LEU A 25 1.14 -9.68 -7.46
C LEU A 25 0.56 -9.63 -6.04
N PHE A 26 -0.53 -10.35 -5.78
CA PHE A 26 -1.17 -10.48 -4.48
C PHE A 26 -0.49 -11.58 -3.65
N ALA A 27 0.81 -11.41 -3.39
CA ALA A 27 1.59 -12.33 -2.58
C ALA A 27 1.95 -11.67 -1.24
N ASP A 28 1.88 -12.45 -0.16
CA ASP A 28 2.31 -12.01 1.16
C ASP A 28 3.81 -11.72 1.15
N GLY A 29 4.21 -10.59 1.77
CA GLY A 29 5.58 -10.08 1.76
C GLY A 29 6.06 -9.55 0.41
N ALA A 30 5.18 -9.42 -0.59
CA ALA A 30 5.58 -8.87 -1.89
C ALA A 30 5.78 -7.35 -1.80
N SER A 31 7.01 -6.89 -2.06
CA SER A 31 7.31 -5.46 -2.16
C SER A 31 6.81 -4.89 -3.48
N LEU A 32 5.93 -3.89 -3.42
CA LEU A 32 5.27 -3.28 -4.57
C LEU A 32 5.28 -1.76 -4.47
N ARG A 33 5.14 -1.11 -5.62
CA ARG A 33 4.95 0.34 -5.71
C ARG A 33 3.58 0.61 -6.31
N VAL A 34 2.73 1.26 -5.54
CA VAL A 34 1.39 1.63 -5.96
C VAL A 34 1.29 3.14 -6.07
N LEU A 35 0.71 3.60 -7.17
CA LEU A 35 0.36 4.99 -7.35
C LEU A 35 -1.15 5.11 -7.14
N GLY A 36 -1.56 6.07 -6.31
CA GLY A 36 -2.96 6.26 -6.00
C GLY A 36 -3.24 7.67 -5.47
N LYS A 37 -4.47 8.11 -5.67
CA LYS A 37 -4.96 9.34 -5.06
C LYS A 37 -5.36 9.05 -3.63
N LEU A 38 -4.82 9.80 -2.68
CA LEU A 38 -5.22 9.66 -1.28
C LEU A 38 -6.67 10.12 -1.12
N GLN A 39 -7.56 9.20 -0.77
CA GLN A 39 -8.99 9.48 -0.56
C GLN A 39 -9.26 9.78 0.92
N GLU A 40 -8.65 9.02 1.81
CA GLU A 40 -8.86 9.11 3.25
C GLU A 40 -7.55 8.82 3.99
N TYR A 41 -7.35 9.47 5.14
CA TYR A 41 -6.19 9.22 5.99
C TYR A 41 -6.58 9.39 7.45
N SER A 42 -6.29 8.35 8.23
CA SER A 42 -6.54 8.31 9.67
C SER A 42 -5.22 8.42 10.42
N VAL A 43 -5.04 9.52 11.14
CA VAL A 43 -3.83 9.75 11.96
C VAL A 43 -3.78 8.81 13.17
N GLU A 44 -4.94 8.47 13.74
CA GLU A 44 -5.04 7.58 14.91
C GLU A 44 -4.58 6.15 14.61
N THR A 45 -5.00 5.59 13.49
CA THR A 45 -4.63 4.23 13.08
C THR A 45 -3.43 4.20 12.16
N THR A 46 -2.95 5.35 11.68
CA THR A 46 -1.95 5.49 10.62
C THR A 46 -2.31 4.76 9.33
N ILE A 47 -3.61 4.49 9.10
CA ILE A 47 -4.10 3.86 7.88
C ILE A 47 -4.61 4.94 6.92
N ALA A 48 -4.15 4.87 5.68
CA ALA A 48 -4.62 5.65 4.56
C ALA A 48 -5.42 4.77 3.59
N MET A 49 -6.41 5.36 2.92
CA MET A 49 -7.12 4.75 1.81
C MET A 49 -6.78 5.51 0.53
N ILE A 50 -6.26 4.78 -0.45
CA ILE A 50 -5.93 5.31 -1.76
C ILE A 50 -6.86 4.74 -2.81
N VAL A 51 -7.16 5.55 -3.82
CA VAL A 51 -8.04 5.18 -4.92
C VAL A 51 -7.36 5.44 -6.26
N ASP A 52 -7.62 4.53 -7.20
CA ASP A 52 -7.16 4.59 -8.59
C ASP A 52 -8.32 4.13 -9.48
N GLY A 53 -9.07 5.12 -9.99
CA GLY A 53 -10.31 4.87 -10.74
C GLY A 53 -11.38 4.16 -9.90
N ASP A 54 -11.69 2.91 -10.26
CA ASP A 54 -12.65 2.02 -9.59
C ASP A 54 -12.02 1.08 -8.54
N ALA A 55 -10.71 1.22 -8.28
CA ALA A 55 -10.00 0.43 -7.30
C ALA A 55 -9.64 1.28 -6.07
N SER A 56 -9.77 0.68 -4.89
CA SER A 56 -9.41 1.27 -3.61
C SER A 56 -8.55 0.29 -2.82
N LEU A 57 -7.51 0.79 -2.14
CA LEU A 57 -6.62 -0.01 -1.31
C LEU A 57 -6.33 0.70 0.01
N LYS A 58 -6.34 -0.07 1.10
CA LYS A 58 -5.90 0.38 2.41
C LYS A 58 -4.39 0.18 2.52
N ILE A 59 -3.71 1.24 2.93
CA ILE A 59 -2.27 1.26 3.11
C ILE A 59 -1.99 1.66 4.55
N ASP A 60 -1.03 0.99 5.17
CA ASP A 60 -0.54 1.31 6.49
C ASP A 60 0.69 2.21 6.35
N THR A 61 0.63 3.35 7.03
CA THR A 61 1.69 4.37 6.98
C THR A 61 2.39 4.50 8.33
N GLN A 62 2.30 3.50 9.21
CA GLN A 62 2.89 3.56 10.56
C GLN A 62 4.42 3.76 10.52
N HIS A 63 5.05 3.25 9.47
CA HIS A 63 6.50 3.37 9.25
C HIS A 63 6.89 4.71 8.62
N LEU A 64 5.93 5.47 8.10
CA LEU A 64 6.16 6.79 7.53
C LEU A 64 6.18 7.84 8.64
N ARG A 65 7.33 8.49 8.81
CA ARG A 65 7.48 9.64 9.70
C ARG A 65 7.51 10.93 8.88
N ASP A 66 6.89 11.98 9.40
CA ASP A 66 7.02 13.35 8.87
C ASP A 66 6.44 13.59 7.45
N LEU A 67 5.41 12.84 7.05
CA LEU A 67 4.74 13.03 5.75
C LEU A 67 3.45 13.83 5.90
N SER A 68 3.40 15.01 5.27
CA SER A 68 2.19 15.82 5.15
C SER A 68 1.28 15.29 4.04
N PHE A 69 0.55 14.23 4.34
CA PHE A 69 -0.43 13.66 3.42
C PHE A 69 -1.60 14.62 3.19
N ARG A 70 -1.83 14.98 1.93
CA ARG A 70 -2.95 15.81 1.50
C ARG A 70 -3.98 14.95 0.78
N VAL A 71 -5.12 14.77 1.42
CA VAL A 71 -6.29 14.14 0.80
C VAL A 71 -6.61 14.84 -0.52
N GLY A 72 -6.82 14.05 -1.56
CA GLY A 72 -7.05 14.51 -2.92
C GLY A 72 -5.80 14.65 -3.79
N SER A 73 -4.60 14.44 -3.24
CA SER A 73 -3.35 14.45 -4.01
C SER A 73 -2.94 13.03 -4.41
N MET A 74 -2.21 12.93 -5.52
CA MET A 74 -1.61 11.67 -5.97
C MET A 74 -0.26 11.48 -5.28
N TYR A 75 -0.04 10.29 -4.77
CA TYR A 75 1.21 9.90 -4.12
C TYR A 75 1.65 8.53 -4.63
N GLN A 76 2.95 8.31 -4.64
CA GLN A 76 3.53 7.00 -4.93
C GLN A 76 3.94 6.34 -3.62
N PHE A 77 3.23 5.29 -3.24
CA PHE A 77 3.48 4.52 -2.03
C PHE A 77 4.31 3.28 -2.36
N ILE A 78 5.35 3.05 -1.57
CA ILE A 78 6.26 1.92 -1.71
C ILE A 78 6.20 1.12 -0.42
N GLY A 79 5.74 -0.12 -0.54
CA GLY A 79 5.44 -0.95 0.61
C GLY A 79 5.47 -2.43 0.28
N GLU A 80 5.10 -3.24 1.25
CA GLU A 80 4.91 -4.67 1.09
C GLU A 80 3.47 -5.07 1.42
N ILE A 81 2.91 -5.99 0.64
CA ILE A 81 1.59 -6.55 0.94
C ILE A 81 1.74 -7.46 2.15
N GLN A 82 0.95 -7.18 3.17
CA GLN A 82 0.77 -8.07 4.32
C GLN A 82 -0.64 -8.67 4.19
N ILE A 83 -0.71 -9.93 3.77
CA ILE A 83 -1.95 -10.70 3.81
C ILE A 83 -1.95 -11.34 5.19
N GLN A 84 -2.53 -10.68 6.19
CA GLN A 84 -2.67 -11.32 7.49
C GLN A 84 -3.43 -12.65 7.30
N PRO A 85 -2.78 -13.80 7.56
CA PRO A 85 -3.50 -15.04 7.68
C PRO A 85 -4.27 -14.89 8.99
N ASP A 86 -5.56 -14.62 8.91
CA ASP A 86 -6.44 -14.74 10.06
C ASP A 86 -6.20 -16.13 10.66
N ASN A 87 -5.47 -16.17 11.78
CA ASN A 87 -4.99 -17.39 12.40
C ASN A 87 -6.15 -18.21 13.02
N GLU A 88 -7.41 -17.82 12.84
CA GLU A 88 -8.51 -18.53 13.46
C GLU A 88 -9.86 -18.27 12.79
N LYS A 89 -10.04 -19.03 11.71
CA LYS A 89 -11.28 -19.59 11.16
C LYS A 89 -11.63 -19.02 9.80
N CYS A 90 -11.91 -19.96 8.91
CA CYS A 90 -12.89 -19.85 7.85
C CYS A 90 -14.21 -19.23 8.35
N ARG A 91 -14.24 -17.91 8.53
CA ARG A 91 -15.44 -17.09 8.54
C ARG A 91 -15.16 -15.95 7.59
N TRP A 92 -15.81 -16.03 6.43
CA TRP A 92 -16.36 -14.86 5.77
C TRP A 92 -16.53 -13.69 6.76
N PRO A 93 -15.87 -12.54 6.57
CA PRO A 93 -15.49 -11.91 5.29
C PRO A 93 -14.03 -12.15 4.87
N ARG A 94 -13.72 -11.88 3.58
CA ARG A 94 -12.39 -12.08 3.00
C ARG A 94 -11.31 -11.26 3.74
N PRO A 95 -10.07 -11.79 3.88
CA PRO A 95 -8.96 -11.01 4.42
C PRO A 95 -8.75 -9.77 3.53
N GLU A 96 -8.84 -8.59 4.13
CA GLU A 96 -8.53 -7.34 3.44
C GLU A 96 -6.99 -7.19 3.36
N PRO A 97 -6.41 -7.01 2.17
CA PRO A 97 -4.98 -6.73 2.05
C PRO A 97 -4.64 -5.39 2.71
N LEU A 98 -3.60 -5.38 3.53
CA LEU A 98 -3.00 -4.16 4.07
C LEU A 98 -1.61 -4.01 3.45
N LEU A 99 -1.38 -2.90 2.74
CA LEU A 99 -0.05 -2.60 2.22
C LEU A 99 0.74 -1.84 3.28
N SER A 100 1.76 -2.44 3.88
CA SER A 100 2.66 -1.75 4.82
C SER A 100 3.63 -0.87 4.05
N VAL A 101 3.49 0.45 4.16
CA VAL A 101 4.25 1.43 3.38
C VAL A 101 5.44 1.94 4.17
N PHE A 102 6.62 1.84 3.56
CA PHE A 102 7.89 2.31 4.13
C PHE A 102 8.40 3.59 3.49
N ALA A 103 7.93 3.93 2.28
CA ALA A 103 8.25 5.20 1.63
C ALA A 103 7.06 5.74 0.82
N ALA A 104 6.88 7.07 0.81
CA ALA A 104 5.94 7.76 -0.06
C ALA A 104 6.61 8.97 -0.73
N CYS A 105 6.27 9.24 -1.99
CA CYS A 105 6.72 10.41 -2.76
C CYS A 105 5.53 11.16 -3.35
#